data_AF-A0A0C2D1T5-F1
#
_entry.id   AF-A0A0C2D1T5-F1
#
_cell.length_a   1.000
_cell.length_b   1.000
_cell.length_c   1.000
_cell.angle_alpha   90.00
_cell.angle_beta   90.00
_cell.angle_gamma   90.00
#
_symmetry.space_group_name_H-M   'P 1'
#
loop_
_entity.id
_entity.type
_entity.pdbx_description
1 polymer ?
#
loop_
_entity_poly.entity_id
_entity_poly.type
_entity_poly.pdbx_seq_one_letter_code
_entity_poly.pdbx_strand_id
1 'polypeptide(L)'
;MVAVALLCGCGGLGFVDLDAEDMERAEDLMMADALNPQQQVPGAVLDDLAPPAGDNGNLKLCTIWFDSPNYWRESFVAPQGWSGANCDEYRKNQGGVWYSLTCLTSSGFQAGTKGGSLPAGNLCGW
;
A
#
# COMPACT_ATOMS: atom_id res chain seq x y z
N MET A 1 -17.62 59.99 0.21
CA MET A 1 -18.00 60.57 1.52
C MET A 1 -18.43 59.42 2.41
N VAL A 2 -17.84 59.36 3.61
CA VAL A 2 -18.07 58.37 4.68
C VAL A 2 -19.37 58.70 5.39
N ALA A 3 -20.14 57.68 5.81
CA ALA A 3 -20.97 57.77 7.02
C ALA A 3 -21.21 56.37 7.60
N VAL A 4 -20.43 56.04 8.63
CA VAL A 4 -20.73 55.04 9.65
C VAL A 4 -21.90 55.56 10.48
N ALA A 5 -22.93 54.74 10.69
CA ALA A 5 -23.91 54.96 11.73
C ALA A 5 -23.91 53.74 12.66
N LEU A 6 -23.08 53.85 13.70
CA LEU A 6 -23.14 53.08 14.92
C LEU A 6 -24.33 53.58 15.72
N LEU A 7 -25.29 52.72 16.10
CA LEU A 7 -26.10 52.93 17.30
C LEU A 7 -26.37 51.57 17.96
N CYS A 8 -25.66 51.38 19.07
CA CYS A 8 -25.97 50.47 20.16
C CYS A 8 -27.41 50.68 20.66
N GLY A 9 -28.05 49.57 21.05
CA GLY A 9 -29.32 49.61 21.77
C GLY A 9 -29.86 48.23 22.10
N CYS A 10 -29.12 47.50 22.94
CA CYS A 10 -29.58 46.53 23.94
C CYS A 10 -30.63 45.46 23.55
N GLY A 11 -30.24 44.19 23.68
CA GLY A 11 -31.14 43.15 24.17
C GLY A 11 -31.09 41.85 23.40
N GLY A 12 -30.73 40.77 24.09
CA GLY A 12 -30.90 39.41 23.60
C GLY A 12 -29.58 38.69 23.35
N LEU A 13 -28.93 38.28 24.44
CA LEU A 13 -28.09 37.09 24.41
C LEU A 13 -28.98 35.95 23.89
N GLY A 14 -28.84 35.62 22.62
CA GLY A 14 -29.33 34.35 22.08
C GLY A 14 -28.48 33.26 22.70
N PHE A 15 -28.85 32.84 23.91
CA PHE A 15 -28.48 31.54 24.43
C PHE A 15 -29.03 30.53 23.43
N VAL A 16 -28.15 29.95 22.65
CA VAL A 16 -28.39 28.63 22.09
C VAL A 16 -28.53 27.72 23.30
N ASP A 17 -29.76 27.29 23.58
CA ASP A 17 -30.03 26.13 24.42
C ASP A 17 -29.27 24.94 23.80
N LEU A 18 -28.03 24.75 24.26
CA LEU A 18 -27.35 23.48 24.17
C LEU A 18 -27.99 22.60 25.22
N ASP A 19 -28.99 21.85 24.77
CA ASP A 19 -29.60 20.75 25.50
C ASP A 19 -28.51 19.82 26.05
N ALA A 20 -28.58 19.55 27.34
CA ALA A 20 -27.59 18.78 28.08
C ALA A 20 -27.68 17.25 27.84
N GLU A 21 -28.55 16.80 26.93
CA GLU A 21 -28.81 15.38 26.66
C GLU A 21 -27.88 14.77 25.58
N ASP A 22 -27.05 15.56 24.87
CA ASP A 22 -26.19 15.05 23.78
C ASP A 22 -24.75 14.68 24.23
N MET A 23 -24.49 14.70 25.55
CA MET A 23 -23.16 14.40 26.11
C MET A 23 -23.05 13.01 26.76
N GLU A 24 -24.06 12.14 26.65
CA GLU A 24 -23.97 10.75 27.14
C GLU A 24 -23.66 9.73 26.03
N ARG A 25 -23.68 10.14 24.75
CA ARG A 25 -23.39 9.24 23.61
C ARG A 25 -21.89 9.16 23.25
N ALA A 26 -21.06 10.03 23.83
CA ALA A 26 -19.62 10.09 23.54
C ALA A 26 -18.78 9.07 24.35
N GLU A 27 -19.33 8.48 25.40
CA GLU A 27 -18.59 7.60 26.31
C GLU A 27 -18.58 6.13 25.82
N ASP A 28 -19.63 5.70 25.10
CA ASP A 28 -19.76 4.33 24.59
C ASP A 28 -18.80 4.00 23.42
N LEU A 29 -18.25 5.02 22.76
CA LEU A 29 -17.24 4.84 21.69
C LEU A 29 -15.83 4.59 22.24
N MET A 30 -15.62 4.77 23.55
CA MET A 30 -14.30 4.62 24.18
C MET A 30 -14.09 3.25 24.83
N MET A 31 -15.08 2.35 24.75
CA MET A 31 -15.05 0.98 25.28
C MET A 31 -14.99 -0.10 24.19
N ALA A 32 -14.73 0.28 22.93
CA ALA A 32 -14.43 -0.66 21.86
C ALA A 32 -12.92 -0.96 21.69
N ASP A 33 -12.06 -0.38 22.52
CA ASP A 33 -10.59 -0.50 22.44
C ASP A 33 -10.01 -1.45 23.51
N ALA A 34 -10.73 -2.51 23.86
CA ALA A 34 -10.28 -3.51 24.84
C ALA A 34 -10.45 -4.98 24.40
N LEU A 35 -10.57 -5.21 23.09
CA LEU A 35 -10.35 -6.52 22.47
C LEU A 35 -9.53 -6.30 21.21
N ASN A 36 -8.24 -6.00 21.40
CA ASN A 36 -7.21 -6.44 20.47
C ASN A 36 -6.81 -7.84 20.93
N PRO A 37 -7.54 -8.92 20.56
CA PRO A 37 -6.87 -10.21 20.54
C PRO A 37 -5.72 -9.98 19.59
N GLN A 38 -4.50 -10.05 20.11
CA GLN A 38 -3.29 -10.09 19.31
C GLN A 38 -3.65 -10.87 18.06
N GLN A 39 -3.63 -10.18 16.91
CA GLN A 39 -4.01 -10.76 15.64
C GLN A 39 -3.03 -11.91 15.41
N GLN A 40 -3.41 -13.07 15.93
CA GLN A 40 -2.62 -14.26 16.00
C GLN A 40 -2.77 -14.76 14.58
N VAL A 41 -1.93 -14.22 13.70
CA VAL A 41 -1.78 -14.69 12.32
C VAL A 41 -1.56 -16.19 12.51
N PRO A 42 -2.52 -17.04 12.15
CA PRO A 42 -2.36 -18.47 12.34
C PRO A 42 -1.05 -18.82 11.65
N GLY A 43 -0.12 -19.46 12.34
CA GLY A 43 1.20 -19.78 11.77
C GLY A 43 1.12 -20.54 10.44
N ALA A 44 -0.06 -21.10 10.12
CA ALA A 44 -0.41 -21.71 8.85
C ALA A 44 -0.62 -20.72 7.67
N VAL A 45 -0.94 -19.44 7.89
CA VAL A 45 -1.14 -18.46 6.80
C VAL A 45 0.19 -17.98 6.23
N LEU A 46 1.26 -18.00 7.04
CA LEU A 46 2.61 -17.65 6.58
C LEU A 46 3.22 -18.73 5.68
N ASP A 47 2.87 -19.99 5.89
CA ASP A 47 3.27 -21.11 5.00
C ASP A 47 2.51 -21.07 3.65
N ASP A 48 1.24 -20.64 3.65
CA ASP A 48 0.44 -20.44 2.43
C ASP A 48 0.79 -19.13 1.67
N LEU A 49 1.52 -18.22 2.33
CA LEU A 49 2.10 -17.02 1.72
C LEU A 49 3.49 -17.28 1.14
N ALA A 50 4.08 -18.46 1.38
CA ALA A 50 5.28 -18.86 0.66
C ALA A 50 4.88 -19.05 -0.81
N PRO A 51 5.35 -18.18 -1.73
CA PRO A 51 4.88 -18.27 -3.10
C PRO A 51 5.31 -19.65 -3.64
N PRO A 52 4.51 -20.28 -4.52
CA PRO A 52 4.75 -21.65 -4.95
C PRO A 52 6.18 -21.77 -5.45
N ALA A 53 7.02 -22.47 -4.70
CA ALA A 53 8.44 -22.64 -4.96
C ALA A 53 8.65 -22.89 -6.46
N GLY A 54 9.29 -21.96 -7.16
CA GLY A 54 9.69 -22.20 -8.55
C GLY A 54 10.72 -23.30 -8.62
N ASP A 55 11.09 -23.74 -9.83
CA ASP A 55 12.13 -24.74 -9.99
C ASP A 55 13.40 -24.32 -9.23
N ASN A 56 13.80 -25.15 -8.25
CA ASN A 56 14.85 -24.93 -7.22
C ASN A 56 14.47 -24.16 -5.95
N GLY A 57 13.19 -23.90 -5.67
CA GLY A 57 12.74 -23.14 -4.50
C GLY A 57 12.80 -21.63 -4.67
N ASN A 58 13.15 -21.15 -5.87
CA ASN A 58 13.32 -19.72 -6.16
C ASN A 58 12.13 -19.16 -6.93
N LEU A 59 11.82 -17.89 -6.71
CA LEU A 59 10.66 -17.21 -7.27
C LEU A 59 11.07 -16.00 -8.10
N LYS A 60 10.65 -15.98 -9.35
CA LYS A 60 10.80 -14.85 -10.24
C LYS A 60 9.72 -13.82 -9.93
N LEU A 61 10.12 -12.61 -9.55
CA LEU A 61 9.23 -11.46 -9.51
C LEU A 61 9.55 -10.45 -10.61
N CYS A 62 8.56 -10.15 -11.44
CA CYS A 62 8.59 -9.02 -12.38
C CYS A 62 8.00 -7.80 -11.66
N THR A 63 8.83 -6.82 -11.34
CA THR A 63 8.36 -5.56 -10.74
C THR A 63 8.28 -4.50 -11.82
N ILE A 64 7.14 -3.79 -11.90
CA ILE A 64 6.90 -2.71 -12.85
C ILE A 64 6.60 -1.41 -12.11
N TRP A 65 7.02 -0.29 -12.70
CA TRP A 65 6.80 1.06 -12.17
C TRP A 65 5.99 1.87 -13.15
N PHE A 66 4.99 2.57 -12.63
CA PHE A 66 4.12 3.44 -13.41
C PHE A 66 4.50 4.91 -13.19
N ASP A 67 4.37 5.71 -14.24
CA ASP A 67 4.54 7.16 -14.19
C ASP A 67 3.14 7.78 -14.20
N SER A 68 2.65 8.12 -13.01
CA SER A 68 1.31 8.69 -12.74
C SER A 68 1.36 9.22 -11.30
N PRO A 69 0.59 10.24 -10.89
CA PRO A 69 1.04 11.34 -10.01
C PRO A 69 1.58 10.94 -8.63
N ASN A 70 1.40 9.70 -8.20
CA ASN A 70 1.85 9.17 -6.91
C ASN A 70 2.98 8.13 -7.01
N TYR A 71 3.57 7.87 -8.18
CA TYR A 71 4.64 6.88 -8.42
C TYR A 71 4.41 5.55 -7.68
N TRP A 72 3.73 4.62 -8.32
CA TRP A 72 3.43 3.33 -7.71
C TRP A 72 4.08 2.18 -8.48
N ARG A 73 4.24 1.06 -7.79
CA ARG A 73 4.88 -0.15 -8.31
C ARG A 73 4.02 -1.37 -8.05
N GLU A 74 4.07 -2.33 -8.96
CA GLU A 74 3.47 -3.64 -8.78
C GLU A 74 4.53 -4.71 -8.97
N SER A 75 4.42 -5.79 -8.21
CA SER A 75 5.28 -6.96 -8.36
C SER A 75 4.41 -8.18 -8.59
N PHE A 76 4.73 -8.93 -9.64
CA PHE A 76 4.01 -10.11 -10.04
C PHE A 76 4.95 -11.31 -10.02
N VAL A 77 4.44 -12.45 -9.60
CA VAL A 77 5.17 -13.71 -9.75
C VAL A 77 5.21 -14.05 -11.23
N ALA A 78 6.39 -13.97 -11.83
CA ALA A 78 6.58 -14.29 -13.21
C ALA A 78 6.63 -15.82 -13.39
N PRO A 79 6.02 -16.35 -14.46
CA PRO A 79 6.18 -17.75 -14.85
C PRO A 79 7.65 -18.14 -14.99
N GLN A 80 7.98 -19.40 -14.70
CA GLN A 80 9.37 -19.87 -14.72
C GLN A 80 10.04 -19.75 -16.10
N GLY A 81 9.27 -19.91 -17.19
CA GLY A 81 9.76 -19.73 -18.56
C GLY A 81 9.98 -18.28 -18.99
N TRP A 82 9.64 -17.29 -18.15
CA TRP A 82 9.85 -15.89 -18.48
C TRP A 82 11.31 -15.49 -18.35
N SER A 83 11.77 -14.78 -19.37
CA SER A 83 13.02 -14.04 -19.40
C SER A 83 12.78 -12.57 -19.04
N GLY A 84 13.87 -11.81 -18.91
CA GLY A 84 13.80 -10.35 -18.80
C GLY A 84 13.00 -9.67 -19.92
N ALA A 85 13.01 -10.24 -21.14
CA ALA A 85 12.25 -9.71 -22.28
C ALA A 85 10.73 -9.87 -22.09
N ASN A 86 10.28 -10.99 -21.52
CA ASN A 86 8.86 -11.20 -21.24
C ASN A 86 8.35 -10.23 -20.17
N CYS A 87 9.16 -9.93 -19.15
CA CYS A 87 8.82 -8.93 -18.14
C CYS A 87 8.79 -7.50 -18.73
N ASP A 88 9.70 -7.16 -19.66
CA ASP A 88 9.64 -5.87 -20.37
C ASP A 88 8.37 -5.75 -21.23
N GLU A 89 8.00 -6.80 -21.95
CA GLU A 89 6.77 -6.83 -22.75
C GLU A 89 5.53 -6.70 -21.86
N TYR A 90 5.49 -7.45 -20.77
CA TYR A 90 4.40 -7.37 -19.79
C TYR A 90 4.26 -5.95 -19.22
N ARG A 91 5.37 -5.33 -18.81
CA ARG A 91 5.37 -3.92 -18.35
C ARG A 91 4.73 -3.00 -19.39
N LYS A 92 5.14 -3.10 -20.66
CA LYS A 92 4.59 -2.25 -21.74
C LYS A 92 3.08 -2.45 -21.88
N ASN A 93 2.60 -3.69 -21.80
CA ASN A 93 1.18 -4.02 -21.88
C ASN A 93 0.37 -3.48 -20.69
N GLN A 94 0.99 -3.35 -19.50
CA GLN A 94 0.34 -2.71 -18.35
C GLN A 94 0.44 -1.18 -18.39
N GLY A 95 1.27 -0.58 -19.26
CA GLY A 95 1.54 0.86 -19.25
C GLY A 95 2.60 1.28 -18.22
N GLY A 96 3.39 0.35 -17.69
CA GLY A 96 4.54 0.66 -16.85
C GLY A 96 5.64 1.34 -17.67
N VAL A 97 6.42 2.22 -17.04
CA VAL A 97 7.54 2.94 -17.67
C VAL A 97 8.88 2.27 -17.41
N TRP A 98 9.00 1.58 -16.26
CA TRP A 98 10.21 0.85 -15.91
C TRP A 98 9.89 -0.52 -15.34
N TYR A 99 10.86 -1.43 -15.39
CA TYR A 99 10.77 -2.74 -14.74
C TYR A 99 12.10 -3.13 -14.10
N SER A 100 12.05 -4.16 -13.25
CA SER A 100 13.19 -4.81 -12.64
C SER A 100 12.90 -6.30 -12.51
N LEU A 101 13.97 -7.08 -12.49
CA LEU A 101 13.92 -8.53 -12.40
C LEU A 101 14.39 -8.90 -11.01
N THR A 102 13.52 -9.53 -10.22
CA THR A 102 13.82 -9.91 -8.84
C THR A 102 13.76 -11.41 -8.69
N CYS A 103 14.70 -11.97 -7.95
CA CYS A 103 14.74 -13.37 -7.57
C CYS A 103 14.59 -13.48 -6.06
N LEU A 104 13.54 -14.14 -5.61
CA LEU A 104 13.33 -14.52 -4.22
C LEU A 104 13.88 -15.94 -4.03
N THR A 105 14.70 -16.13 -3.01
CA THR A 105 15.30 -17.42 -2.64
C THR A 105 15.01 -17.71 -1.17
N SER A 106 15.25 -18.93 -0.71
CA SER A 106 15.17 -19.26 0.71
C SER A 106 16.11 -18.45 1.60
N SER A 107 17.19 -17.88 1.03
CA SER A 107 18.21 -17.10 1.73
C SER A 107 18.01 -15.59 1.69
N GLY A 108 17.01 -15.10 0.95
CA GLY A 108 16.76 -13.66 0.75
C GLY A 108 16.35 -13.32 -0.67
N PHE A 109 16.43 -12.04 -1.04
CA PHE A 109 16.08 -11.55 -2.37
C PHE A 109 17.27 -10.92 -3.09
N GLN A 110 17.29 -11.07 -4.41
CA GLN A 110 18.24 -10.44 -5.31
C GLN A 110 17.45 -9.63 -6.34
N ALA A 111 17.60 -8.32 -6.31
CA ALA A 111 16.96 -7.44 -7.28
C ALA A 111 17.97 -6.97 -8.32
N GLY A 112 17.55 -7.02 -9.59
CA GLY A 112 18.20 -6.30 -10.67
C GLY A 112 17.95 -4.79 -10.57
N THR A 113 18.57 -4.02 -11.43
CA THR A 113 18.35 -2.57 -11.49
C THR A 113 17.11 -2.22 -12.32
N LYS A 114 16.60 -1.02 -12.09
CA LYS A 114 15.60 -0.38 -12.93
C LYS A 114 16.08 -0.38 -14.39
N GLY A 115 15.23 -0.85 -15.30
CA GLY A 115 15.59 -1.06 -16.71
C GLY A 115 15.96 -2.50 -17.06
N GLY A 116 15.76 -3.45 -16.15
CA GLY A 116 15.77 -4.87 -16.47
C GLY A 116 17.13 -5.55 -16.45
N SER A 117 18.14 -4.96 -15.80
CA SER A 117 19.39 -5.67 -15.60
C SER A 117 19.17 -6.90 -14.72
N LEU A 118 19.94 -7.96 -14.96
CA LEU A 118 19.80 -9.21 -14.23
C LEU A 118 20.16 -9.02 -12.74
N PRO A 119 19.46 -9.70 -11.82
CA PRO A 119 19.86 -9.76 -10.43
C PRO A 119 21.21 -10.48 -10.29
N ALA A 120 22.00 -10.09 -9.28
CA ALA A 120 23.32 -10.65 -9.04
C ALA A 120 23.28 -12.19 -8.95
N GLY A 121 24.09 -12.88 -9.75
CA GLY A 121 24.13 -14.35 -9.77
C GLY A 121 23.00 -15.03 -10.56
N ASN A 122 21.98 -14.27 -11.01
CA ASN A 122 20.85 -14.76 -11.81
C ASN A 122 20.27 -16.11 -11.35
N LEU A 123 20.08 -16.28 -10.04
CA LEU A 123 19.72 -17.58 -9.43
C LEU A 123 18.34 -18.10 -9.85
N CYS A 124 17.48 -17.22 -10.38
CA CYS A 124 16.19 -17.60 -10.92
C CYS A 124 16.25 -17.90 -12.43
N GLY A 125 17.35 -17.61 -13.14
CA GLY A 125 17.44 -17.79 -14.59
C GLY A 125 16.53 -16.83 -15.37
N TRP A 126 16.58 -15.54 -15.03
CA TRP A 126 15.98 -14.44 -15.81
C TRP A 126 16.65 -14.22 -17.16
#